data_AF-A0A672Z435-F1
#
_entry.id   AF-A0A672Z435-F1
#
_cell.length_a   1.000
_cell.length_b   1.000
_cell.length_c   1.000
_cell.angle_alpha   90.00
_cell.angle_beta   90.00
_cell.angle_gamma   90.00
#
_symmetry.space_group_name_H-M   'P 1'
#
loop_
_entity.id
_entity.type
_entity.pdbx_description
1 polymer ?
#
loop_
_entity_poly.entity_id
_entity_poly.type
_entity_poly.pdbx_seq_one_letter_code
_entity_poly.pdbx_strand_id
1 'polypeptide(L)'
;MESTNNPEKNLMRDGNSPHQLKEKTKQRGQWANKREFLLAVIGEIIGLGNVWRFPYLCFKNGGGVFLVPYILFLVTCGIPIFFLEVSVGQLTGQGGVTCWRKICPLFEGLGYGSQVVMVYTVIYYIVILAWAFLYLFSSFTSELPWARCNNTWNTGTNYNLHVDTEQTDSSG
;
A
#
# COMPACT_ATOMS: atom_id res chain seq x y z
N MET A 1 71.59 -0.57 -2.74
CA MET A 1 70.69 -1.43 -1.93
C MET A 1 69.29 -0.95 -2.20
N GLU A 2 68.62 -1.73 -3.02
CA GLU A 2 67.45 -1.38 -3.82
C GLU A 2 66.18 -1.29 -2.97
N SER A 3 65.36 -0.30 -3.31
CA SER A 3 64.08 0.01 -2.71
C SER A 3 63.07 -1.09 -3.06
N THR A 4 62.84 -2.05 -2.17
CA THR A 4 61.72 -2.99 -2.32
C THR A 4 60.44 -2.34 -1.80
N ASN A 5 59.81 -1.60 -2.71
CA ASN A 5 58.40 -1.25 -2.71
C ASN A 5 57.60 -2.57 -2.67
N ASN A 6 57.33 -3.08 -1.47
CA ASN A 6 56.57 -4.31 -1.31
C ASN A 6 55.05 -4.00 -1.42
N PRO A 7 54.36 -4.41 -2.50
CA PRO A 7 52.94 -4.14 -2.69
C PRO A 7 52.04 -4.81 -1.62
N GLU A 8 52.51 -5.84 -0.92
CA GLU A 8 51.73 -6.51 0.13
C GLU A 8 51.48 -5.65 1.36
N LYS A 9 52.42 -4.74 1.69
CA LYS A 9 52.24 -3.80 2.81
C LYS A 9 51.16 -2.75 2.53
N ASN A 10 50.86 -2.48 1.26
CA ASN A 10 49.82 -1.54 0.86
C ASN A 10 48.44 -2.19 0.78
N LEU A 11 48.34 -3.51 0.55
CA LEU A 11 47.06 -4.23 0.59
C LEU A 11 46.52 -4.41 2.02
N MET A 12 47.40 -4.47 3.03
CA MET A 12 46.99 -4.52 4.44
C MET A 12 46.70 -3.14 5.05
N ARG A 13 46.83 -2.07 4.26
CA ARG A 13 46.40 -0.71 4.63
C ARG A 13 44.96 -0.41 4.20
N ASP A 14 44.20 -1.39 3.74
CA ASP A 14 42.74 -1.32 3.80
C ASP A 14 42.28 -2.05 5.06
N GLY A 15 42.43 -1.37 6.19
CA GLY A 15 42.01 -1.81 7.51
C GLY A 15 40.50 -1.84 7.69
N ASN A 16 39.78 -2.54 6.81
CA ASN A 16 38.38 -2.87 7.04
C ASN A 16 38.31 -4.27 7.65
N SER A 17 38.48 -4.33 8.97
CA SER A 17 38.31 -5.56 9.76
C SER A 17 36.97 -6.23 9.41
N PRO A 18 36.89 -7.57 9.26
CA PRO A 18 35.62 -8.27 9.02
C PRO A 18 34.57 -8.01 10.10
N HIS A 19 34.98 -7.49 11.27
CA HIS A 19 34.08 -6.99 12.32
C HIS A 19 33.31 -5.72 11.91
N GLN A 20 33.94 -4.80 11.16
CA GLN A 20 33.32 -3.55 10.68
C GLN A 20 32.27 -3.78 9.59
N LEU A 21 32.51 -4.76 8.70
CA LEU A 21 31.54 -5.19 7.69
C LEU A 21 30.31 -5.86 8.33
N LYS A 22 30.52 -6.62 9.41
CA LYS A 22 29.44 -7.27 10.16
C LYS A 22 28.60 -6.27 10.97
N GLU A 23 29.20 -5.19 11.47
CA GLU A 23 28.46 -4.10 12.14
C GLU A 23 27.62 -3.27 11.18
N LYS A 24 28.16 -2.90 10.01
CA LYS A 24 27.38 -2.21 8.96
C LYS A 24 26.21 -3.05 8.43
N THR A 25 26.34 -4.38 8.42
CA THR A 25 25.27 -5.29 8.00
C THR A 25 24.18 -5.48 9.08
N LYS A 26 24.46 -5.15 10.34
CA LYS A 26 23.53 -5.32 11.48
C LYS A 26 22.75 -4.05 11.83
N GLN A 27 23.16 -2.88 11.31
CA GLN A 27 22.40 -1.64 11.49
C GLN A 27 21.19 -1.63 10.55
N ARG A 28 19.99 -1.57 11.14
CA ARG A 28 18.72 -1.39 10.44
C ARG A 28 18.81 -0.17 9.53
N GLY A 29 18.38 -0.30 8.27
CA GLY A 29 18.24 0.84 7.37
C GLY A 29 17.34 1.91 8.00
N GLN A 30 17.86 3.12 8.14
CA GLN A 30 17.10 4.28 8.58
C GLN A 30 16.48 4.98 7.37
N TRP A 31 15.35 5.63 7.56
CA TRP A 31 14.78 6.51 6.55
C TRP A 31 15.75 7.66 6.27
N ALA A 32 16.00 7.97 5.01
CA ALA A 32 16.89 9.07 4.64
C ALA A 32 16.27 10.41 5.05
N ASN A 33 14.94 10.53 4.97
CA ASN A 33 14.21 11.74 5.35
C ASN A 33 12.90 11.44 6.10
N LYS A 34 12.51 12.35 7.00
CA LYS A 34 11.18 12.31 7.68
C LYS A 34 10.02 12.36 6.68
N ARG A 35 10.21 12.98 5.51
CA ARG A 35 9.19 13.09 4.46
C ARG A 35 8.91 11.74 3.80
N GLU A 36 9.93 10.90 3.61
CA GLU A 36 9.76 9.54 3.06
C GLU A 36 8.93 8.67 4.01
N PHE A 37 9.23 8.77 5.31
CA PHE A 37 8.43 8.11 6.35
C PHE A 37 6.97 8.58 6.33
N LEU A 38 6.75 9.91 6.28
CA LEU A 38 5.39 10.47 6.23
C LEU A 38 4.63 10.03 4.98
N LEU A 39 5.29 10.02 3.81
CA LEU A 39 4.70 9.57 2.56
C LEU A 39 4.34 8.08 2.59
N ALA A 40 5.19 7.24 3.19
CA ALA A 40 4.89 5.83 3.38
C ALA A 40 3.65 5.63 4.27
N VAL A 41 3.58 6.35 5.39
CA VAL A 41 2.42 6.32 6.30
C VAL A 41 1.15 6.79 5.62
N ILE A 42 1.20 7.90 4.88
CA ILE A 42 0.05 8.42 4.15
C ILE A 42 -0.41 7.42 3.07
N GLY A 43 0.52 6.78 2.37
CA GLY A 43 0.22 5.73 1.39
C GLY A 43 -0.46 4.51 2.01
N GLU A 44 -0.13 4.16 3.24
CA GLU A 44 -0.78 3.08 3.99
C GLU A 44 -2.20 3.47 4.46
N ILE A 45 -2.39 4.72 4.89
CA ILE A 45 -3.70 5.22 5.34
C ILE A 45 -4.66 5.44 4.18
N ILE A 46 -4.18 5.94 3.03
CA ILE A 46 -5.01 6.23 1.85
C ILE A 46 -5.07 5.00 0.93
N GLY A 47 -5.93 4.04 1.28
CA GLY A 47 -6.18 2.84 0.46
C GLY A 47 -7.34 2.98 -0.53
N LEU A 48 -7.32 2.16 -1.61
CA LEU A 48 -8.44 2.00 -2.56
C LEU A 48 -9.79 1.73 -1.87
N GLY A 49 -9.76 0.99 -0.75
CA GLY A 49 -10.94 0.73 0.07
C GLY A 49 -11.61 2.01 0.60
N ASN A 50 -10.84 3.04 0.91
CA ASN A 50 -11.40 4.31 1.39
C ASN A 50 -12.11 5.08 0.27
N VAL A 51 -11.69 4.92 -0.98
CA VAL A 51 -12.25 5.67 -2.13
C VAL A 51 -13.68 5.24 -2.44
N TRP A 52 -13.99 3.95 -2.42
CA TRP A 52 -15.35 3.46 -2.73
C TRP A 52 -16.19 3.15 -1.50
N ARG A 53 -15.58 2.73 -0.38
CA ARG A 53 -16.35 2.19 0.75
C ARG A 53 -16.84 3.30 1.65
N PHE A 54 -16.04 4.34 1.84
CA PHE A 54 -16.44 5.48 2.63
C PHE A 54 -17.66 6.21 2.03
N PRO A 55 -17.70 6.56 0.73
CA PRO A 55 -18.88 7.19 0.14
C PRO A 55 -20.13 6.28 0.18
N TYR A 56 -19.96 4.99 -0.11
CA TYR A 56 -21.05 4.02 -0.06
C TYR A 56 -21.66 3.91 1.35
N LEU A 57 -20.82 3.84 2.38
CA LEU A 57 -21.26 3.70 3.76
C LEU A 57 -21.89 4.98 4.29
N CYS A 58 -21.37 6.15 3.90
CA CYS A 58 -22.00 7.44 4.20
C CYS A 58 -23.40 7.51 3.57
N PHE A 59 -23.53 7.17 2.28
CA PHE A 59 -24.83 7.25 1.60
C PHE A 59 -25.89 6.33 2.25
N LYS A 60 -25.51 5.10 2.62
CA LYS A 60 -26.44 4.15 3.23
C LYS A 60 -26.87 4.54 4.66
N ASN A 61 -26.00 5.20 5.42
CA ASN A 61 -26.21 5.49 6.85
C ASN A 61 -26.64 6.93 7.13
N GLY A 62 -27.37 7.57 6.20
CA GLY A 62 -27.91 8.93 6.41
C GLY A 62 -26.94 10.05 6.04
N GLY A 63 -26.00 9.80 5.12
CA GLY A 63 -25.11 10.80 4.54
C GLY A 63 -24.16 11.42 5.58
N GLY A 64 -24.28 12.73 5.76
CA GLY A 64 -23.42 13.52 6.64
C GLY A 64 -23.51 13.16 8.13
N VAL A 65 -24.63 12.58 8.59
CA VAL A 65 -24.80 12.22 10.01
C VAL A 65 -23.86 11.08 10.42
N PHE A 66 -23.52 10.19 9.49
CA PHE A 66 -22.57 9.11 9.71
C PHE A 66 -21.14 9.60 10.02
N LEU A 67 -20.79 10.83 9.65
CA LEU A 67 -19.47 11.39 9.94
C LEU A 67 -19.26 11.65 11.44
N VAL A 68 -20.30 11.98 12.20
CA VAL A 68 -20.18 12.31 13.63
C VAL A 68 -19.62 11.13 14.44
N PRO A 69 -20.23 9.92 14.43
CA PRO A 69 -19.66 8.77 15.11
C PRO A 69 -18.32 8.34 14.49
N TYR A 70 -18.16 8.45 13.16
CA TYR A 70 -16.92 8.08 12.48
C TYR A 70 -15.72 8.89 12.98
N ILE A 71 -15.84 10.22 13.07
CA ILE A 71 -14.77 11.09 13.57
C ILE A 71 -14.52 10.86 15.07
N LEU A 72 -15.57 10.63 15.86
CA LEU A 72 -15.41 10.29 17.28
C LEU A 72 -14.58 9.01 17.44
N PHE A 73 -14.94 7.91 16.78
CA PHE A 73 -14.15 6.67 16.84
C PHE A 73 -12.75 6.82 16.27
N LEU A 74 -12.57 7.66 15.24
CA LEU A 74 -11.25 7.95 14.68
C LEU A 74 -10.37 8.66 15.72
N VAL A 75 -10.88 9.66 16.42
CA VAL A 75 -10.10 10.40 17.41
C VAL A 75 -9.90 9.59 18.70
N THR A 76 -10.90 8.87 19.17
CA THR A 76 -10.83 8.14 20.45
C THR A 76 -10.11 6.80 20.33
N CYS A 77 -10.19 6.13 19.18
CA CYS A 77 -9.62 4.79 18.98
C CYS A 77 -8.60 4.77 17.85
N GLY A 78 -8.91 5.35 16.70
CA GLY A 78 -8.03 5.33 15.53
C GLY A 78 -6.67 5.97 15.77
N ILE A 79 -6.65 7.23 16.21
CA ILE A 79 -5.41 7.98 16.47
C ILE A 79 -4.57 7.32 17.58
N PRO A 80 -5.14 6.93 18.74
CA PRO A 80 -4.38 6.26 19.78
C PRO A 80 -3.78 4.92 19.35
N ILE A 81 -4.53 4.10 18.61
CA ILE A 81 -4.03 2.81 18.09
C ILE A 81 -2.90 3.04 17.08
N PHE A 82 -3.08 3.99 16.15
CA PHE A 82 -2.05 4.33 15.17
C PHE A 82 -0.77 4.83 15.84
N PHE A 83 -0.91 5.71 16.85
CA PHE A 83 0.22 6.22 17.61
C PHE A 83 0.94 5.11 18.38
N LEU A 84 0.20 4.17 18.97
CA LEU A 84 0.76 3.00 19.66
C LEU A 84 1.57 2.13 18.69
N GLU A 85 0.99 1.78 17.54
CA GLU A 85 1.66 0.96 16.52
C GLU A 85 2.97 1.61 16.04
N VAL A 86 2.92 2.91 15.70
CA VAL A 86 4.11 3.66 15.28
C VAL A 86 5.14 3.73 16.40
N SER A 87 4.72 4.03 17.63
CA SER A 87 5.64 4.11 18.79
C SER A 87 6.32 2.78 19.05
N VAL A 88 5.58 1.67 19.03
CA VAL A 88 6.11 0.31 19.20
C VAL A 88 7.10 -0.04 18.07
N GLY A 89 6.77 0.32 16.83
CA GLY A 89 7.65 0.13 15.67
C GLY A 89 8.96 0.91 15.76
N GLN A 90 8.89 2.17 16.21
CA GLN A 90 10.07 3.03 16.41
C GLN A 90 10.92 2.58 17.60
N LEU A 91 10.30 2.15 18.71
CA LEU A 91 10.99 1.66 19.91
C LEU A 91 11.72 0.34 19.67
N THR A 92 11.10 -0.59 18.93
CA THR A 92 11.68 -1.93 18.78
C THR A 92 12.65 -2.02 17.61
N GLY A 93 12.50 -1.13 16.62
CA GLY A 93 13.39 -1.05 15.44
C GLY A 93 13.45 -2.33 14.62
N GLN A 94 12.47 -3.23 14.77
CA GLN A 94 12.41 -4.56 14.17
C GLN A 94 11.03 -4.83 13.56
N GLY A 95 10.92 -5.78 12.65
CA GLY A 95 9.65 -6.13 12.00
C GLY A 95 8.61 -6.69 12.98
N GLY A 96 7.33 -6.64 12.60
CA GLY A 96 6.19 -6.95 13.49
C GLY A 96 6.33 -8.28 14.27
N VAL A 97 6.73 -9.37 13.61
CA VAL A 97 6.93 -10.68 14.28
C VAL A 97 8.04 -10.64 15.33
N THR A 98 9.16 -10.00 15.01
CA THR A 98 10.31 -9.92 15.93
C THR A 98 10.07 -8.89 17.04
N CYS A 99 9.22 -7.90 16.78
CA CYS A 99 8.81 -6.90 17.75
C CYS A 99 8.03 -7.53 18.92
N TRP A 100 7.01 -8.33 18.62
CA TRP A 100 6.23 -9.04 19.65
C TRP A 100 7.09 -9.99 20.48
N ARG A 101 8.06 -10.68 19.86
CA ARG A 101 9.01 -11.56 20.56
C ARG A 101 9.93 -10.82 21.55
N LYS A 102 10.25 -9.54 21.30
CA LYS A 102 11.06 -8.71 22.19
C LYS A 102 10.27 -8.09 23.34
N ILE A 103 9.01 -7.75 23.11
CA ILE A 103 8.16 -7.12 24.12
C ILE A 103 7.58 -8.18 25.06
N CYS A 104 6.92 -9.20 24.50
CA CYS A 104 6.27 -10.27 25.25
C CYS A 104 6.16 -11.52 24.36
N PRO A 105 6.96 -12.58 24.59
CA PRO A 105 6.94 -13.78 23.75
C PRO A 105 5.58 -14.50 23.73
N LEU A 106 4.71 -14.27 24.73
CA LEU A 106 3.34 -14.79 24.73
C LEU A 106 2.48 -14.23 23.58
N PHE A 107 2.76 -13.02 23.10
CA PHE A 107 2.04 -12.38 21.99
C PHE A 107 2.69 -12.63 20.62
N GLU A 108 3.64 -13.56 20.53
CA GLU A 108 4.30 -13.91 19.27
C GLU A 108 3.30 -14.34 18.19
N GLY A 109 2.21 -15.02 18.58
CA GLY A 109 1.12 -15.40 17.68
C GLY A 109 0.42 -14.21 16.99
N LEU A 110 0.37 -13.04 17.63
CA LEU A 110 -0.22 -11.83 17.05
C LEU A 110 0.62 -11.32 15.87
N GLY A 111 1.95 -11.45 15.96
CA GLY A 111 2.86 -11.11 14.88
C GLY A 111 2.71 -12.03 13.66
N TYR A 112 2.59 -13.34 13.87
CA TYR A 112 2.35 -14.27 12.76
C TYR A 112 0.95 -14.09 12.16
N GLY A 113 -0.07 -13.87 13.00
CA GLY A 113 -1.44 -13.60 12.54
C GLY A 113 -1.52 -12.36 11.66
N SER A 114 -0.87 -11.26 12.05
CA SER A 114 -0.85 -10.05 11.21
C SER A 114 -0.13 -10.26 9.88
N GLN A 115 0.96 -11.05 9.85
CA GLN A 115 1.64 -11.38 8.59
C GLN A 115 0.76 -12.19 7.63
N VAL A 116 0.02 -13.18 8.14
CA VAL A 116 -0.90 -13.98 7.30
C VAL A 116 -2.02 -13.10 6.72
N VAL A 117 -2.59 -12.21 7.54
CA VAL A 117 -3.61 -11.24 7.09
C VAL A 117 -3.04 -10.31 6.04
N MET A 118 -1.80 -9.81 6.21
CA MET A 118 -1.14 -8.95 5.22
C MET A 118 -0.91 -9.68 3.90
N VAL A 119 -0.44 -10.93 3.92
CA VAL A 119 -0.24 -11.73 2.69
C VAL A 119 -1.56 -11.91 1.95
N TYR A 120 -2.63 -12.31 2.65
CA TYR A 120 -3.96 -12.44 2.05
C TYR A 120 -4.44 -11.11 1.45
N THR A 121 -4.17 -10.02 2.16
CA THR A 121 -4.56 -8.67 1.76
C THR A 121 -3.85 -8.24 0.47
N VAL A 122 -2.54 -8.43 0.41
CA VAL A 122 -1.72 -8.09 -0.77
C VAL A 122 -2.15 -8.89 -1.99
N ILE A 123 -2.44 -10.20 -1.85
CA ILE A 123 -2.84 -11.05 -2.97
C ILE A 123 -4.11 -10.52 -3.65
N TYR A 124 -5.16 -10.20 -2.89
CA TYR A 124 -6.39 -9.69 -3.51
C TYR A 124 -6.21 -8.27 -4.08
N TYR A 125 -5.43 -7.41 -3.42
CA TYR A 125 -5.20 -6.04 -3.91
C TYR A 125 -4.40 -6.02 -5.20
N ILE A 126 -3.41 -6.89 -5.37
CA ILE A 126 -2.64 -6.99 -6.62
C ILE A 126 -3.54 -7.34 -7.80
N VAL A 127 -4.53 -8.23 -7.62
CA VAL A 127 -5.50 -8.57 -8.69
C VAL A 127 -6.33 -7.35 -9.09
N ILE A 128 -6.83 -6.59 -8.11
CA ILE A 128 -7.60 -5.37 -8.36
C ILE A 128 -6.73 -4.32 -9.07
N LEU A 129 -5.48 -4.15 -8.64
CA LEU A 129 -4.52 -3.25 -9.30
C LEU A 129 -4.25 -3.68 -10.73
N ALA A 130 -4.07 -4.98 -10.99
CA ALA A 130 -3.88 -5.51 -12.34
C ALA A 130 -5.08 -5.19 -13.24
N TRP A 131 -6.31 -5.33 -12.72
CA TRP A 131 -7.51 -4.92 -13.45
C TRP A 131 -7.52 -3.41 -13.69
N ALA A 132 -7.24 -2.59 -12.68
CA ALA A 132 -7.16 -1.13 -12.84
C ALA A 132 -6.14 -0.71 -13.90
N PHE A 133 -4.96 -1.35 -13.94
CA PHE A 133 -3.97 -1.12 -14.99
C PHE A 133 -4.50 -1.55 -16.37
N LEU A 134 -5.16 -2.70 -16.48
CA LEU A 134 -5.76 -3.15 -17.74
C LEU A 134 -6.79 -2.13 -18.25
N TYR A 135 -7.68 -1.63 -17.39
CA TYR A 135 -8.65 -0.60 -17.75
C TYR A 135 -7.99 0.75 -18.06
N LEU A 136 -6.90 1.11 -17.36
CA LEU A 136 -6.13 2.32 -17.63
C LEU A 136 -5.50 2.26 -19.03
N PHE A 137 -4.83 1.17 -19.37
CA PHE A 137 -4.24 0.99 -20.71
C PHE A 137 -5.32 0.94 -21.79
N SER A 138 -6.44 0.26 -21.51
CA SER A 138 -7.58 0.22 -22.42
C SER A 138 -8.29 1.57 -22.60
N SER A 139 -8.07 2.54 -21.70
CA SER A 139 -8.62 3.91 -21.80
C SER A 139 -7.82 4.82 -22.73
N PHE A 140 -6.60 4.44 -23.12
CA PHE A 140 -5.81 5.21 -24.10
C PHE A 140 -6.27 4.98 -25.54
N THR A 141 -7.29 4.14 -25.77
CA THR A 141 -7.92 3.96 -27.07
C THR A 141 -9.00 5.02 -27.28
N SER A 142 -9.11 5.56 -28.49
CA SER A 142 -10.02 6.67 -28.83
C SER A 142 -11.51 6.35 -28.65
N GLU A 143 -11.87 5.07 -28.75
CA GLU A 143 -13.21 4.56 -28.44
C GLU A 143 -13.10 3.62 -27.23
N LEU A 144 -13.80 3.95 -26.13
CA LEU A 144 -13.76 3.15 -24.92
C LEU A 144 -14.56 1.86 -25.14
N PRO A 145 -13.96 0.67 -24.90
CA PRO A 145 -14.62 -0.59 -25.23
C PRO A 145 -15.86 -0.89 -24.39
N TRP A 146 -16.01 -0.27 -23.21
CA TRP A 146 -17.23 -0.39 -22.40
C TRP A 146 -18.30 0.67 -22.71
N ALA A 147 -18.04 1.60 -23.64
CA ALA A 147 -19.00 2.65 -24.01
C ALA A 147 -20.04 2.16 -25.04
N ARG A 148 -19.71 1.14 -25.84
CA ARG A 148 -20.61 0.59 -26.87
C ARG A 148 -20.92 -0.87 -26.60
N CYS A 149 -22.15 -1.28 -26.89
CA CYS A 149 -22.55 -2.66 -26.75
C CYS A 149 -22.20 -3.56 -27.96
N ASN A 150 -21.41 -3.09 -28.93
CA ASN A 150 -21.01 -3.85 -30.12
C ASN A 150 -19.66 -4.57 -29.96
N ASN A 151 -19.50 -5.38 -28.92
CA ASN A 151 -18.29 -6.17 -28.67
C ASN A 151 -18.59 -7.67 -28.68
N THR A 152 -17.56 -8.47 -28.97
CA THR A 152 -17.68 -9.93 -29.07
C THR A 152 -18.08 -10.64 -27.77
N TRP A 153 -17.91 -9.97 -26.62
CA TRP A 153 -18.28 -10.48 -25.30
C TRP A 153 -19.70 -10.07 -24.84
N ASN A 154 -20.41 -9.25 -25.62
CA ASN A 154 -21.73 -8.76 -25.24
C ASN A 154 -22.84 -9.75 -25.66
N THR A 155 -23.67 -10.16 -24.70
CA THR A 155 -24.84 -11.04 -24.95
C THR A 155 -26.09 -10.19 -25.24
N GLY A 156 -27.03 -10.67 -26.06
CA GLY A 156 -28.11 -9.90 -26.73
C GLY A 156 -29.14 -9.10 -25.90
N THR A 157 -28.88 -8.83 -24.62
CA THR A 157 -29.70 -7.99 -23.72
C THR A 157 -28.94 -6.70 -23.37
N ASN A 158 -28.62 -5.88 -24.37
CA ASN A 158 -27.89 -4.62 -24.14
C ASN A 158 -28.74 -3.41 -24.48
N TYR A 159 -28.94 -2.54 -23.49
CA TYR A 159 -29.51 -1.20 -23.67
C TYR A 159 -28.32 -0.22 -23.73
N ASN A 160 -28.04 0.35 -24.90
CA ASN A 160 -27.06 1.45 -24.97
C ASN A 160 -27.72 2.69 -24.35
N LEU A 161 -27.09 3.28 -23.34
CA LEU A 161 -27.65 4.44 -22.62
C LEU A 161 -27.69 5.74 -23.46
N HIS A 162 -27.19 5.72 -24.70
CA HIS A 162 -26.91 6.91 -25.52
C HIS A 162 -27.52 6.82 -26.94
N VAL A 163 -28.70 6.19 -27.11
CA VAL A 163 -29.38 6.08 -28.42
C VAL A 163 -30.85 6.55 -28.38
N ASP A 164 -31.31 7.21 -27.31
CA ASP A 164 -32.72 7.63 -27.20
C ASP A 164 -32.93 9.15 -27.18
N THR A 165 -32.24 9.93 -28.02
CA THR A 165 -32.56 11.38 -28.17
C THR A 165 -32.70 11.87 -29.60
N GLU A 166 -32.47 11.05 -30.64
CA GLU A 166 -32.61 11.50 -32.04
C GLU A 166 -33.66 10.74 -32.87
N GLN A 167 -34.45 9.82 -32.29
CA GLN A 167 -35.39 8.99 -33.07
C GLN A 167 -36.87 9.14 -32.67
N THR A 168 -37.32 10.33 -32.24
CA THR A 168 -38.76 10.64 -32.04
C THR A 168 -39.29 11.84 -32.83
N ASP A 169 -38.53 12.40 -33.77
CA ASP A 169 -38.97 13.56 -34.60
C ASP A 169 -39.22 13.23 -36.08
N SER A 170 -39.38 11.96 -36.45
CA SER A 170 -39.64 11.56 -37.85
C SER A 170 -40.73 10.50 -37.99
N SER A 171 -41.87 10.69 -37.35
CA SER A 171 -43.11 9.96 -37.66
C SER A 171 -44.29 10.93 -37.58
N GLY A 172 -44.43 11.72 -38.66
CA GLY A 172 -45.73 12.19 -39.12
C GLY A 172 -46.50 11.08 -39.82
#